data_AF-A0A925Z111-F1
#
_entry.id   AF-A0A925Z111-F1
#
_cell.length_a   1.000
_cell.length_b   1.000
_cell.length_c   1.000
_cell.angle_alpha   90.00
_cell.angle_beta   90.00
_cell.angle_gamma   90.00
#
_symmetry.space_group_name_H-M   'P 1'
#
loop_
_entity.id
_entity.type
_entity.pdbx_description
1 polymer ?
#
loop_
_entity_poly.entity_id
_entity_poly.type
_entity_poly.pdbx_seq_one_letter_code
_entity_poly.pdbx_strand_id
1 'polypeptide(L)'
;MKQFSYIVLLLIAGTSTNVFSQQENNITFTGNYFISKTFPENIEADTKQKIDLGFRDNNSRQEIKTVVALISGMCDGFSQTLYAHYPEFQKKFPGANEEFWNPAISWKNKYENGDPALGERFPGSTTVFVFSTDAYHLFRTINKANLITIGGLEFSERKKFKEYALDLVIYSIVYATGFHLTYSIIFK
;
A
#
# COMPACT_ATOMS: atom_id res chain seq x y z
N MET A 1 20.54 -0.01 -3.44
CA MET A 1 19.48 -1.02 -3.27
C MET A 1 19.10 -1.31 -1.81
N LYS A 2 20.02 -1.28 -0.81
CA LYS A 2 19.68 -1.57 0.60
C LYS A 2 18.70 -0.56 1.27
N GLN A 3 18.67 0.71 0.85
CA GLN A 3 17.77 1.72 1.43
C GLN A 3 16.31 1.60 0.95
N PHE A 4 16.09 1.08 -0.27
CA PHE A 4 14.75 0.80 -0.80
C PHE A 4 14.05 -0.29 0.00
N SER A 5 14.82 -1.30 0.44
CA SER A 5 14.32 -2.39 1.28
C SER A 5 13.80 -1.92 2.63
N TYR A 6 14.39 -0.90 3.27
CA TYR A 6 13.91 -0.44 4.59
C TYR A 6 12.60 0.35 4.52
N ILE A 7 12.39 1.16 3.48
CA ILE A 7 11.14 1.93 3.32
C ILE A 7 10.01 1.00 2.85
N VAL A 8 10.29 0.07 1.94
CA VAL A 8 9.32 -0.95 1.54
C VAL A 8 9.04 -1.92 2.68
N LEU A 9 10.04 -2.31 3.49
CA LEU A 9 9.79 -3.07 4.72
C LEU A 9 9.03 -2.25 5.76
N LEU A 10 9.24 -0.95 5.92
CA LEU A 10 8.46 -0.15 6.87
C LEU A 10 7.00 0.05 6.40
N LEU A 11 6.78 0.11 5.08
CA LEU A 11 5.45 0.19 4.48
C LEU A 11 4.71 -1.17 4.46
N ILE A 12 5.43 -2.29 4.47
CA ILE A 12 4.86 -3.66 4.50
C ILE A 12 4.82 -4.25 5.92
N ALA A 13 5.80 -3.98 6.78
CA ALA A 13 5.88 -4.52 8.14
C ALA A 13 4.92 -3.83 9.12
N GLY A 14 4.32 -2.70 8.74
CA GLY A 14 3.19 -2.12 9.46
C GLY A 14 1.93 -3.00 9.44
N THR A 15 1.89 -4.10 8.68
CA THR A 15 0.68 -4.96 8.54
C THR A 15 0.80 -6.34 9.16
N SER A 16 1.79 -6.60 10.02
CA SER A 16 1.77 -7.82 10.82
C SER A 16 2.50 -7.63 12.14
N THR A 17 1.75 -7.54 13.25
CA THR A 17 2.29 -7.88 14.57
C THR A 17 2.51 -9.39 14.64
N ASN A 18 3.55 -9.89 13.98
CA ASN A 18 4.05 -11.24 14.17
C ASN A 18 5.56 -11.18 14.35
N VAL A 19 5.98 -11.35 15.61
CA VAL A 19 7.38 -11.51 16.00
C VAL A 19 7.83 -12.89 15.52
N PHE A 20 8.70 -12.93 14.51
CA PHE A 20 9.35 -14.17 14.08
C PHE A 20 10.54 -14.46 15.00
N SER A 21 10.44 -15.53 15.77
CA SER A 21 11.57 -16.17 16.45
C SER A 21 11.82 -17.52 15.78
N GLN A 22 12.95 -17.66 15.08
CA GLN A 22 13.38 -18.97 14.58
C GLN A 22 14.13 -19.72 15.69
N GLN A 23 13.62 -20.89 16.05
CA GLN A 23 14.38 -21.92 16.75
C GLN A 23 14.31 -23.20 15.91
N GLU A 24 15.45 -23.87 15.78
CA GLU A 24 15.73 -24.86 14.73
C GLU A 24 14.72 -26.01 14.67
N ASN A 25 14.28 -26.29 13.44
CA ASN A 25 13.63 -27.52 12.97
C ASN A 25 12.22 -27.88 13.47
N ASN A 26 11.48 -26.94 14.07
CA ASN A 26 10.02 -27.07 14.22
C ASN A 26 9.32 -25.72 14.01
N ILE A 27 8.44 -25.64 13.00
CA ILE A 27 7.56 -24.49 12.83
C ILE A 27 6.37 -24.67 13.79
N THR A 28 6.48 -24.08 14.98
CA THR A 28 5.36 -24.01 15.92
C THR A 28 4.59 -22.71 15.67
N PHE A 29 3.38 -22.83 15.12
CA PHE A 29 2.44 -21.70 15.09
C PHE A 29 1.80 -21.56 16.47
N THR A 30 2.33 -20.67 17.30
CA THR A 30 1.60 -20.22 18.51
C THR A 30 0.61 -19.12 18.12
N GLY A 31 -0.52 -19.53 17.55
CA GLY A 31 -1.73 -18.73 17.52
C GLY A 31 -2.58 -19.05 18.75
N ASN A 32 -3.18 -18.04 19.38
CA ASN A 32 -4.16 -18.21 20.47
C ASN A 32 -5.51 -18.79 19.98
N TYR A 33 -5.48 -19.89 19.22
CA TYR A 33 -6.64 -20.70 18.89
C TYR A 33 -6.26 -22.17 18.99
N PHE A 34 -6.27 -22.69 20.22
CA PHE A 34 -6.35 -24.13 20.44
C PHE A 34 -7.77 -24.59 20.07
N ILE A 35 -7.93 -25.25 18.93
CA ILE A 35 -8.99 -26.25 18.76
C ILE A 35 -8.35 -27.49 18.12
N SER A 36 -7.89 -28.42 18.96
CA SER A 36 -7.71 -29.81 18.53
C SER A 36 -9.09 -30.45 18.46
N LYS A 37 -9.61 -30.69 17.25
CA LYS A 37 -10.78 -31.56 17.07
C LYS A 37 -10.27 -32.91 16.57
N THR A 38 -10.25 -33.90 17.45
CA THR A 38 -10.21 -35.31 17.03
C THR A 38 -11.50 -35.61 16.28
N PHE A 39 -11.38 -35.98 15.01
CA PHE A 39 -12.51 -36.44 14.22
C PHE A 39 -12.79 -37.92 14.56
N PRO A 40 -14.01 -38.30 14.94
CA PRO A 40 -14.38 -39.70 14.95
C PRO A 40 -14.44 -40.21 13.50
N GLU A 41 -13.79 -41.35 13.24
CA GLU A 41 -14.05 -42.15 12.05
C GLU A 41 -15.53 -42.55 12.07
N ASN A 42 -16.20 -42.36 10.94
CA ASN A 42 -17.61 -42.66 10.66
C ASN A 42 -18.59 -41.55 11.00
N ILE A 43 -18.82 -40.66 10.02
CA ILE A 43 -20.09 -39.97 9.89
C ILE A 43 -20.57 -40.15 8.45
N GLU A 44 -21.70 -40.85 8.33
CA GLU A 44 -22.47 -41.03 7.11
C GLU A 44 -22.79 -39.68 6.46
N ALA A 45 -22.70 -39.66 5.14
CA ALA A 45 -22.96 -38.51 4.29
C ALA A 45 -24.46 -38.20 4.24
N ASP A 46 -24.98 -37.48 5.24
CA ASP A 46 -26.21 -36.71 5.08
C ASP A 46 -26.19 -35.44 5.93
N THR A 47 -25.80 -34.34 5.31
CA THR A 47 -26.56 -33.08 5.42
C THR A 47 -25.99 -32.06 4.44
N LYS A 48 -26.89 -31.37 3.74
CA LYS A 48 -26.62 -30.11 3.03
C LYS A 48 -26.23 -29.00 4.02
N GLN A 49 -25.09 -29.14 4.68
CA GLN A 49 -24.49 -28.04 5.41
C GLN A 49 -23.79 -27.18 4.37
N LYS A 50 -24.40 -26.04 4.01
CA LYS A 50 -23.65 -24.92 3.43
C LYS A 50 -22.46 -24.72 4.35
N ILE A 51 -21.26 -25.00 3.86
CA ILE A 51 -20.04 -24.52 4.47
C ILE A 51 -20.09 -23.01 4.25
N ASP A 52 -20.78 -22.33 5.16
CA ASP A 52 -20.64 -20.91 5.32
C ASP A 52 -19.20 -20.74 5.81
N LEU A 53 -18.29 -20.37 4.90
CA LEU A 53 -16.94 -19.90 5.22
C LEU A 53 -17.02 -18.52 5.89
N GLY A 54 -17.99 -18.36 6.82
CA GLY A 54 -18.45 -17.16 7.49
C GLY A 54 -17.44 -16.63 8.52
N PHE A 55 -16.22 -16.38 8.07
CA PHE A 55 -15.16 -15.72 8.80
C PHE A 55 -14.65 -14.48 8.05
N ARG A 56 -15.54 -13.73 7.40
CA ARG A 56 -15.20 -12.39 6.88
C ARG A 56 -15.84 -11.33 7.76
N ASP A 57 -15.29 -11.18 8.96
CA ASP A 57 -15.66 -10.15 9.94
C ASP A 57 -15.53 -8.75 9.30
N ASN A 58 -16.57 -7.92 9.45
CA ASN A 58 -16.59 -6.53 8.99
C ASN A 58 -15.44 -5.71 9.58
N ASN A 59 -14.93 -6.06 10.76
CA ASN A 59 -13.77 -5.40 11.36
C ASN A 59 -12.52 -5.50 10.47
N SER A 60 -12.24 -6.68 9.93
CA SER A 60 -11.07 -6.90 9.06
C SER A 60 -11.09 -6.02 7.80
N ARG A 61 -12.28 -5.78 7.22
CA ARG A 61 -12.43 -4.89 6.08
C ARG A 61 -12.18 -3.44 6.45
N GLN A 62 -12.65 -3.02 7.63
CA GLN A 62 -12.45 -1.67 8.14
C GLN A 62 -10.97 -1.39 8.47
N GLU A 63 -10.28 -2.38 9.05
CA GLU A 63 -8.84 -2.32 9.29
C GLU A 63 -8.06 -2.17 7.97
N ILE A 64 -8.37 -3.00 6.95
CA ILE A 64 -7.74 -2.91 5.63
C ILE A 64 -7.96 -1.53 5.01
N LYS A 65 -9.19 -1.02 4.99
CA LYS A 65 -9.50 0.31 4.42
C LYS A 65 -8.71 1.42 5.13
N THR A 66 -8.60 1.34 6.45
CA THR A 66 -7.85 2.31 7.27
C THR A 66 -6.35 2.28 6.96
N VAL A 67 -5.75 1.10 6.90
CA VAL A 67 -4.32 0.94 6.55
C VAL A 67 -4.06 1.45 5.13
N VAL A 68 -4.92 1.09 4.18
CA VAL A 68 -4.79 1.54 2.78
C VAL A 68 -4.93 3.07 2.67
N ALA A 69 -5.83 3.68 3.45
CA ALA A 69 -5.98 5.15 3.50
C ALA A 69 -4.71 5.83 4.03
N LEU A 70 -4.11 5.27 5.10
CA LEU A 70 -2.87 5.78 5.66
C LEU A 70 -1.73 5.72 4.64
N ILE A 71 -1.52 4.56 4.01
CA ILE A 71 -0.47 4.38 2.99
C ILE A 71 -0.72 5.30 1.80
N SER A 72 -1.97 5.48 1.38
CA SER A 72 -2.34 6.40 0.30
C SER A 72 -1.90 7.83 0.62
N GLY A 73 -2.20 8.32 1.82
CA GLY A 73 -1.76 9.65 2.29
C GLY A 73 -0.23 9.77 2.37
N MET A 74 0.45 8.74 2.88
CA MET A 74 1.91 8.71 2.92
C MET A 74 2.53 8.84 1.53
N CYS A 75 1.99 8.12 0.54
CA CYS A 75 2.44 8.18 -0.85
C CYS A 75 2.21 9.56 -1.47
N ASP A 76 1.10 10.22 -1.13
CA ASP A 76 0.82 11.58 -1.58
C ASP A 76 1.85 12.57 -1.02
N GLY A 77 2.06 12.56 0.29
CA GLY A 77 3.04 13.41 0.95
C GLY A 77 4.47 13.16 0.46
N PHE A 78 4.80 11.90 0.14
CA PHE A 78 6.08 11.55 -0.49
C PHE A 78 6.18 12.14 -1.90
N SER A 79 5.14 11.98 -2.73
CA SER A 79 5.12 12.52 -4.09
C SER A 79 5.20 14.06 -4.10
N GLN A 80 4.52 14.72 -3.16
CA GLN A 80 4.58 16.17 -3.00
C GLN A 80 5.96 16.63 -2.54
N THR A 81 6.62 15.86 -1.67
CA THR A 81 8.00 16.12 -1.29
C THR A 81 8.92 16.02 -2.50
N LEU A 82 8.85 14.95 -3.28
CA LEU A 82 9.69 14.81 -4.48
C LEU A 82 9.49 15.96 -5.47
N TYR A 83 8.26 16.42 -5.65
CA TYR A 83 7.93 17.45 -6.64
C TYR A 83 8.29 18.87 -6.16
N ALA A 84 7.93 19.23 -4.93
CA ALA A 84 8.03 20.60 -4.44
C ALA A 84 9.20 20.83 -3.47
N HIS A 85 9.75 19.77 -2.87
CA HIS A 85 10.74 19.80 -1.79
C HIS A 85 11.83 18.74 -2.00
N TYR A 86 12.30 18.62 -3.25
CA TYR A 86 13.34 17.66 -3.59
C TYR A 86 14.65 17.85 -2.79
N PRO A 87 15.13 19.09 -2.51
CA PRO A 87 16.32 19.28 -1.69
C PRO A 87 16.21 18.65 -0.29
N GLU A 88 15.03 18.70 0.32
CA GLU A 88 14.73 18.11 1.61
C GLU A 88 14.78 16.58 1.55
N PHE A 89 14.24 15.99 0.47
CA PHE A 89 14.41 14.57 0.18
C PHE A 89 15.89 14.19 0.00
N GLN A 90 16.64 14.95 -0.82
CA GLN A 90 18.05 14.68 -1.11
C GLN A 90 18.92 14.80 0.14
N LYS A 91 18.60 15.73 1.06
CA LYS A 91 19.28 15.85 2.35
C LYS A 91 19.15 14.58 3.20
N LYS A 92 17.98 13.92 3.17
CA LYS A 92 17.73 12.67 3.90
C LYS A 92 18.31 11.46 3.16
N PHE A 93 18.31 11.50 1.84
CA PHE A 93 18.75 10.41 0.97
C PHE A 93 19.80 10.89 -0.05
N PRO A 94 21.01 11.27 0.39
CA PRO A 94 22.02 11.88 -0.51
C PRO A 94 22.57 10.92 -1.56
N GLY A 95 22.39 9.60 -1.36
CA GLY A 95 22.77 8.56 -2.32
C GLY A 95 21.63 8.08 -3.22
N ALA A 96 20.47 8.74 -3.20
CA ALA A 96 19.36 8.39 -4.07
C ALA A 96 19.72 8.70 -5.54
N ASN A 97 19.46 7.75 -6.45
CA ASN A 97 19.70 7.95 -7.88
C ASN A 97 18.80 9.07 -8.44
N GLU A 98 19.40 10.20 -8.80
CA GLU A 98 18.65 11.35 -9.31
C GLU A 98 17.86 11.03 -10.58
N GLU A 99 18.33 10.10 -11.41
CA GLU A 99 17.60 9.69 -12.62
C GLU A 99 16.23 9.08 -12.31
N PHE A 100 16.02 8.51 -11.12
CA PHE A 100 14.71 7.97 -10.73
C PHE A 100 13.97 8.87 -9.74
N TRP A 101 14.70 9.49 -8.81
CA TRP A 101 14.12 10.19 -7.67
C TRP A 101 13.91 11.69 -7.92
N ASN A 102 14.69 12.34 -8.79
CA ASN A 102 14.60 13.78 -9.03
C ASN A 102 13.65 14.09 -10.20
N PRO A 103 12.45 14.66 -9.97
CA PRO A 103 11.51 14.93 -11.05
C PRO A 103 12.03 15.90 -12.12
N ALA A 104 13.03 16.73 -11.81
CA ALA A 104 13.67 17.62 -12.78
C ALA A 104 14.53 16.87 -13.81
N ILE A 105 14.93 15.63 -13.52
CA ILE A 105 15.78 14.78 -14.37
C ILE A 105 14.99 13.56 -14.85
N SER A 106 14.27 12.90 -13.96
CA SER A 106 13.66 11.59 -14.17
C SER A 106 12.55 11.57 -15.22
N TRP A 107 11.99 12.72 -15.60
CA TRP A 107 11.01 12.83 -16.68
C TRP A 107 11.53 12.27 -18.00
N LYS A 108 12.86 12.31 -18.23
CA LYS A 108 13.51 11.80 -19.43
C LYS A 108 13.35 10.29 -19.59
N ASN A 109 13.19 9.54 -18.50
CA ASN A 109 13.11 8.08 -18.53
C ASN A 109 11.90 7.52 -19.31
N LYS A 110 10.93 8.39 -19.61
CA LYS A 110 9.73 8.08 -20.40
C LYS A 110 10.01 8.06 -21.90
N TYR A 111 11.12 8.63 -22.32
CA TYR A 111 11.41 8.87 -23.73
C TYR A 111 12.64 8.11 -24.20
N GLU A 112 12.63 7.72 -25.46
CA GLU A 112 13.75 7.04 -26.09
C GLU A 112 14.99 7.95 -26.05
N ASN A 113 16.10 7.44 -25.52
CA ASN A 113 17.32 8.22 -25.25
C ASN A 113 17.11 9.54 -24.46
N GLY A 114 16.01 9.66 -23.72
CA GLY A 114 15.67 10.86 -22.97
C GLY A 114 15.17 12.03 -23.82
N ASP A 115 14.84 11.80 -25.10
CA ASP A 115 14.38 12.82 -26.04
C ASP A 115 12.91 12.61 -26.43
N PRO A 116 11.98 13.53 -26.05
CA PRO A 116 10.59 13.47 -26.47
C PRO A 116 10.35 13.38 -27.97
N ALA A 117 11.27 13.92 -28.80
CA ALA A 117 11.16 13.87 -30.25
C ALA A 117 11.36 12.45 -30.82
N LEU A 118 12.04 11.57 -30.07
CA LEU A 118 12.24 10.17 -30.45
C LEU A 118 11.09 9.26 -30.01
N GLY A 119 10.10 9.81 -29.31
CA GLY A 119 8.94 9.08 -28.83
C GLY A 119 9.18 8.39 -27.48
N GLU A 120 8.27 7.49 -27.14
CA GLU A 120 8.27 6.79 -25.85
C GLU A 120 9.37 5.72 -25.80
N ARG A 121 10.03 5.58 -24.64
CA ARG A 121 11.13 4.61 -24.43
C ARG A 121 10.68 3.16 -24.64
N PHE A 122 9.46 2.88 -24.24
CA PHE A 122 8.77 1.62 -24.47
C PHE A 122 7.26 1.87 -24.51
N PRO A 123 6.46 0.96 -25.10
CA PRO A 123 5.01 1.12 -25.22
C PRO A 123 4.35 1.47 -23.90
N GLY A 124 3.72 2.64 -23.83
CA GLY A 124 3.01 3.15 -22.66
C GLY A 124 3.86 3.86 -21.60
N SER A 125 5.18 4.04 -21.81
CA SER A 125 6.07 4.72 -20.85
C SER A 125 5.77 6.21 -20.65
N THR A 126 5.02 6.82 -21.58
CA THR A 126 4.49 8.20 -21.44
C THR A 126 3.04 8.23 -20.97
N THR A 127 2.37 7.07 -20.84
CA THR A 127 0.95 6.93 -20.52
C THR A 127 0.71 5.95 -19.37
N VAL A 128 0.18 4.74 -19.65
CA VAL A 128 -0.27 3.78 -18.63
C VAL A 128 0.85 3.20 -17.78
N PHE A 129 2.08 3.16 -18.31
CA PHE A 129 3.26 2.65 -17.62
C PHE A 129 4.21 3.77 -17.17
N VAL A 130 3.77 5.03 -17.16
CA VAL A 130 4.59 6.15 -16.67
C VAL A 130 5.08 5.94 -15.23
N PHE A 131 4.31 5.19 -14.43
CA PHE A 131 4.64 4.87 -13.04
C PHE A 131 5.93 4.06 -12.87
N SER A 132 6.42 3.37 -13.90
CA SER A 132 7.68 2.62 -13.81
C SER A 132 8.90 3.45 -14.20
N THR A 133 8.71 4.68 -14.67
CA THR A 133 9.78 5.52 -15.22
C THR A 133 10.41 6.46 -14.18
N ASP A 134 9.65 6.89 -13.17
CA ASP A 134 10.14 7.75 -12.11
C ASP A 134 9.36 7.61 -10.80
N ALA A 135 10.01 7.99 -9.69
CA ALA A 135 9.45 7.85 -8.35
C ALA A 135 8.18 8.69 -8.15
N TYR A 136 8.12 9.91 -8.71
CA TYR A 136 6.97 10.79 -8.54
C TYR A 136 5.69 10.17 -9.13
N HIS A 137 5.76 9.64 -10.35
CA HIS A 137 4.64 8.96 -10.98
C HIS A 137 4.33 7.62 -10.30
N LEU A 138 5.34 6.90 -9.81
CA LEU A 138 5.15 5.68 -9.02
C LEU A 138 4.28 5.94 -7.78
N PHE A 139 4.67 6.88 -6.92
CA PHE A 139 3.95 7.16 -5.68
C PHE A 139 2.56 7.75 -5.92
N ARG A 140 2.38 8.59 -6.96
CA ARG A 140 1.05 9.05 -7.37
C ARG A 140 0.15 7.92 -7.88
N THR A 141 0.74 6.92 -8.52
CA THR A 141 -0.02 5.76 -9.01
C THR A 141 -0.43 4.86 -7.86
N ILE A 142 0.46 4.58 -6.91
CA ILE A 142 0.14 3.82 -5.69
C ILE A 142 -0.94 4.55 -4.88
N ASN A 143 -0.82 5.87 -4.70
CA ASN A 143 -1.85 6.67 -4.04
C ASN A 143 -3.23 6.50 -4.70
N LYS A 144 -3.32 6.73 -6.01
CA LYS A 144 -4.58 6.61 -6.77
C LYS A 144 -5.15 5.20 -6.75
N ALA A 145 -4.29 4.18 -6.91
CA ALA A 145 -4.70 2.78 -6.84
C ALA A 145 -5.31 2.47 -5.48
N ASN A 146 -4.67 2.91 -4.39
CA ASN A 146 -5.20 2.74 -3.04
C ASN A 146 -6.54 3.46 -2.82
N LEU A 147 -6.71 4.68 -3.34
CA LEU A 147 -8.00 5.39 -3.24
C LEU A 147 -9.12 4.67 -4.01
N ILE A 148 -8.81 4.13 -5.19
CA ILE A 148 -9.73 3.29 -5.96
C ILE A 148 -10.07 2.01 -5.19
N THR A 149 -9.08 1.37 -4.55
CA THR A 149 -9.31 0.18 -3.70
C THR A 149 -10.24 0.49 -2.54
N ILE A 150 -10.04 1.62 -1.83
CA ILE A 150 -10.93 2.04 -0.74
C ILE A 150 -12.34 2.26 -1.28
N GLY A 151 -12.49 3.02 -2.38
CA GLY A 151 -13.80 3.25 -2.99
C GLY A 151 -14.49 1.95 -3.43
N GLY A 152 -13.76 1.03 -4.07
CA GLY A 152 -14.28 -0.26 -4.50
C GLY A 152 -14.71 -1.15 -3.33
N LEU A 153 -13.95 -1.18 -2.24
CA LEU A 153 -14.32 -1.89 -1.02
C LEU A 153 -15.53 -1.25 -0.34
N GLU A 154 -15.56 0.08 -0.28
CA GLU A 154 -16.59 0.86 0.39
C GLU A 154 -17.94 0.69 -0.31
N PHE A 155 -18.01 0.90 -1.63
CA PHE A 155 -19.24 0.74 -2.41
C PHE A 155 -19.64 -0.72 -2.64
N SER A 156 -18.81 -1.69 -2.25
CA SER A 156 -19.21 -3.10 -2.21
C SER A 156 -20.17 -3.43 -1.06
N GLU A 157 -20.22 -2.56 -0.05
CA GLU A 157 -21.01 -2.75 1.18
C GLU A 157 -22.35 -2.00 1.03
N ARG A 158 -23.49 -2.64 1.32
CA ARG A 158 -24.79 -1.93 1.29
C ARG A 158 -25.00 -1.17 2.60
N LYS A 159 -24.56 0.08 2.64
CA LYS A 159 -24.67 0.98 3.80
C LYS A 159 -25.72 2.06 3.64
N LYS A 160 -26.12 2.67 4.75
CA LYS A 160 -26.90 3.91 4.73
C LYS A 160 -25.99 5.09 4.36
N PHE A 161 -26.53 6.11 3.70
CA PHE A 161 -25.76 7.30 3.28
C PHE A 161 -24.93 7.93 4.42
N LYS A 162 -25.46 8.00 5.64
CA LYS A 162 -24.75 8.57 6.80
C LYS A 162 -23.50 7.77 7.18
N GLU A 163 -23.51 6.45 6.98
CA GLU A 163 -22.37 5.57 7.26
C GLU A 163 -21.26 5.82 6.23
N TYR A 164 -21.60 5.96 4.94
CA TYR A 164 -20.63 6.38 3.92
C TYR A 164 -20.02 7.75 4.21
N ALA A 165 -20.83 8.71 4.65
CA ALA A 165 -20.34 10.04 5.00
C ALA A 165 -19.38 10.00 6.20
N LEU A 166 -19.67 9.17 7.21
CA LEU A 166 -18.79 8.97 8.36
C LEU A 166 -17.48 8.30 7.93
N ASP A 167 -17.55 7.22 7.14
CA ASP A 167 -16.37 6.50 6.66
C ASP A 167 -15.49 7.43 5.80
N LEU A 168 -16.07 8.30 4.96
CA LEU A 168 -15.34 9.32 4.22
C LEU A 168 -14.57 10.28 5.15
N VAL A 169 -15.20 10.75 6.23
CA VAL A 169 -14.54 11.63 7.21
C VAL A 169 -13.39 10.90 7.90
N ILE A 170 -13.62 9.67 8.37
CA ILE A 170 -12.61 8.85 9.05
C ILE A 170 -11.41 8.63 8.13
N TYR A 171 -11.64 8.15 6.90
CA TYR A 171 -10.54 7.89 5.96
C TYR A 171 -9.84 9.17 5.50
N SER A 172 -10.54 10.30 5.42
CA SER A 172 -9.90 11.59 5.13
C SER A 172 -8.94 12.01 6.24
N ILE A 173 -9.31 11.81 7.51
CA ILE A 173 -8.42 12.11 8.66
C ILE A 173 -7.20 11.17 8.65
N VAL A 174 -7.42 9.88 8.40
CA VAL A 174 -6.34 8.88 8.35
C VAL A 174 -5.39 9.15 7.18
N TYR A 175 -5.93 9.49 6.01
CA TYR A 175 -5.16 9.93 4.85
C TYR A 175 -4.33 11.18 5.16
N ALA A 176 -4.96 12.22 5.73
CA ALA A 176 -4.26 13.46 6.10
C ALA A 176 -3.14 13.18 7.11
N THR A 177 -3.37 12.26 8.06
CA THR A 177 -2.35 11.81 9.00
C THR A 177 -1.17 11.18 8.27
N GLY A 178 -1.42 10.26 7.34
CA GLY A 178 -0.38 9.66 6.50
C GLY A 178 0.42 10.69 5.70
N PHE A 179 -0.27 11.66 5.11
CA PHE A 179 0.36 12.78 4.40
C PHE A 179 1.27 13.59 5.31
N HIS A 180 0.78 13.99 6.49
CA HIS A 180 1.57 14.79 7.44
C HIS A 180 2.78 14.02 7.99
N LEU A 181 2.65 12.70 8.21
CA LEU A 181 3.77 11.85 8.62
C LEU A 181 4.92 11.91 7.62
N THR A 182 4.64 11.80 6.32
CA THR A 182 5.71 11.87 5.32
C THR A 182 6.13 13.30 5.04
N TYR A 183 5.21 14.15 4.62
CA TYR A 183 5.52 15.52 4.18
C TYR A 183 6.06 16.41 5.30
N SER A 184 5.41 16.40 6.47
CA SER A 184 5.69 17.37 7.54
C SER A 184 6.67 16.86 8.59
N ILE A 185 6.69 15.56 8.87
CA ILE A 185 7.50 15.01 9.97
C ILE A 185 8.81 14.39 9.45
N ILE A 186 8.77 13.67 8.31
CA ILE A 186 9.98 13.04 7.77
C ILE A 186 10.83 14.05 6.98
N PHE A 187 10.19 14.90 6.16
CA PHE A 187 10.91 15.72 5.17
C PHE A 187 10.98 17.21 5.48
N LYS A 188 9.95 17.82 6.09
CA LYS A 188 9.99 19.22 6.54
C LYS A 188 10.54 19.34 7.96
#